data_AF-A0A7X9CQC8-F1
#
_entry.id   AF-A0A7X9CQC8-F1
#
_cell.length_a   1.000
_cell.length_b   1.000
_cell.length_c   1.000
_cell.angle_alpha   90.00
_cell.angle_beta   90.00
_cell.angle_gamma   90.00
#
_symmetry.space_group_name_H-M   'P 1'
#
loop_
_entity.id
_entity.type
_entity.pdbx_description
1 polymer ?
#
loop_
_entity_poly.entity_id
_entity_poly.type
_entity_poly.pdbx_seq_one_letter_code
_entity_poly.pdbx_strand_id
1 'polypeptide(L)'
;QAHSLCSSITSDKEQREAAFIEAVRVGVNRIRESGQISLREINKQITELLEFSIRSEGVINLFSDIDNEFSLFDEEFLNSVMNMKQKNLAIELMKKLINDEIKAYSRTNIVKAEEFSKRMQRIMDRYRQIQIDNAESLDELVERYREEENKKIIEELISMAKEIASEDQLGKDLGLTEEELSFYYALAMPENIKDFYSNDELVSLARELTDELKANESIDWQYKESGRARMRTVVKRLLRKYKYPPKEVKEAMNIVLKQCEYWAENRAEFY
;
A
#
# COMPACT_ATOMS: atom_id res chain seq x y z
N GLN A 1 -1.16 -16.34 -15.24
CA GLN A 1 -0.11 -15.41 -14.78
C GLN A 1 1.27 -16.09 -14.74
N ALA A 2 1.43 -17.30 -14.19
CA ALA A 2 2.71 -18.03 -14.24
C ALA A 2 3.23 -18.32 -15.69
N HIS A 3 2.34 -18.65 -16.64
CA HIS A 3 2.75 -18.96 -18.01
C HIS A 3 3.40 -17.77 -18.75
N SER A 4 2.86 -16.55 -18.61
CA SER A 4 3.47 -15.38 -19.25
C SER A 4 4.76 -14.92 -18.54
N LEU A 5 5.03 -15.40 -17.33
CA LEU A 5 6.27 -15.14 -16.59
C LEU A 5 7.39 -16.11 -16.98
N CYS A 6 7.06 -17.31 -17.47
CA CYS A 6 8.03 -18.38 -17.73
C CYS A 6 8.20 -18.72 -19.21
N SER A 7 7.34 -18.22 -20.10
CA SER A 7 7.34 -18.58 -21.53
C SER A 7 8.67 -18.28 -22.23
N SER A 8 9.41 -17.27 -21.77
CA SER A 8 10.71 -16.89 -22.33
C SER A 8 11.87 -17.83 -21.97
N ILE A 9 11.71 -18.71 -20.98
CA ILE A 9 12.76 -19.61 -20.47
C ILE A 9 12.45 -21.08 -20.81
N THR A 10 11.21 -21.38 -21.18
CA THR A 10 10.73 -22.75 -21.48
C THR A 10 10.91 -23.14 -22.95
N SER A 11 11.31 -24.38 -23.19
CA SER A 11 11.43 -24.97 -24.53
C SER A 11 10.08 -25.17 -25.23
N ASP A 12 10.09 -25.30 -26.57
CA ASP A 12 8.88 -25.52 -27.38
C ASP A 12 8.04 -26.73 -26.91
N LYS A 13 8.69 -27.77 -26.38
CA LYS A 13 8.01 -28.95 -25.82
C LYS A 13 7.26 -28.60 -24.54
N GLU A 14 7.92 -27.91 -23.62
CA GLU A 14 7.33 -27.50 -22.33
C GLU A 14 6.20 -26.48 -22.53
N GLN A 15 6.33 -25.57 -23.48
CA GLN A 15 5.27 -24.62 -23.84
C GLN A 15 4.02 -25.35 -24.38
N ARG A 16 4.21 -26.36 -25.25
CA ARG A 16 3.10 -27.18 -25.78
C ARG A 16 2.44 -28.02 -24.68
N GLU A 17 3.23 -28.55 -23.77
CA GLU A 17 2.72 -29.32 -22.64
C GLU A 17 1.94 -28.43 -21.65
N ALA A 18 2.44 -27.24 -21.35
CA ALA A 18 1.73 -26.25 -20.55
C ALA A 18 0.40 -25.81 -21.22
N ALA A 19 0.42 -25.57 -22.53
CA ALA A 19 -0.79 -25.22 -23.29
C ALA A 19 -1.81 -26.37 -23.28
N PHE A 20 -1.35 -27.63 -23.37
CA PHE A 20 -2.21 -28.80 -23.26
C PHE A 20 -2.84 -28.92 -21.87
N ILE A 21 -2.06 -28.75 -20.80
CA ILE A 21 -2.55 -28.80 -19.41
C ILE A 21 -3.57 -27.68 -19.17
N GLU A 22 -3.32 -26.47 -19.66
CA GLU A 22 -4.26 -25.35 -19.54
C GLU A 22 -5.56 -25.62 -20.31
N ALA A 23 -5.48 -26.18 -21.52
CA ALA A 23 -6.66 -26.57 -22.29
C ALA A 23 -7.50 -27.65 -21.56
N VAL A 24 -6.85 -28.65 -20.96
CA VAL A 24 -7.51 -29.68 -20.14
C VAL A 24 -8.13 -29.05 -18.90
N ARG A 25 -7.41 -28.16 -18.19
CA ARG A 25 -7.91 -27.45 -17.00
C ARG A 25 -9.16 -26.63 -17.32
N VAL A 26 -9.13 -25.84 -18.40
CA VAL A 26 -10.28 -25.05 -18.85
C VAL A 26 -11.44 -25.98 -19.22
N GLY A 27 -11.18 -27.09 -19.90
CA GLY A 27 -12.17 -28.11 -20.21
C GLY A 27 -12.82 -28.70 -18.95
N VAL A 28 -12.02 -29.11 -17.97
CA VAL A 28 -12.49 -29.68 -16.70
C VAL A 28 -13.26 -28.65 -15.87
N ASN A 29 -12.78 -27.40 -15.80
CA ASN A 29 -13.48 -26.31 -15.13
C ASN A 29 -14.83 -25.98 -15.77
N ARG A 30 -14.95 -26.16 -17.10
CA ARG A 30 -16.20 -25.94 -17.83
C ARG A 30 -17.20 -27.08 -17.65
N ILE A 31 -16.71 -28.30 -17.34
CA ILE A 31 -17.53 -29.48 -17.03
C ILE A 31 -17.96 -29.48 -15.55
N ARG A 32 -17.17 -28.90 -14.66
CA ARG A 32 -17.53 -28.75 -13.24
C ARG A 32 -18.44 -27.52 -13.05
N GLU A 33 -19.74 -27.75 -12.88
CA GLU A 33 -20.68 -26.69 -12.49
C GLU A 33 -20.34 -26.09 -11.11
N SER A 34 -20.33 -24.75 -11.11
CA SER A 34 -20.29 -23.75 -10.03
C SER A 34 -20.14 -24.24 -8.58
N GLY A 35 -18.90 -24.28 -8.13
CA GLY A 35 -18.51 -23.73 -6.83
C GLY A 35 -17.29 -22.85 -7.07
N GLN A 36 -17.42 -21.53 -6.90
CA GLN A 36 -16.24 -20.65 -6.90
C GLN A 36 -15.32 -21.15 -5.79
N ILE A 37 -14.20 -21.76 -6.15
CA ILE A 37 -13.14 -22.07 -5.18
C ILE A 37 -12.82 -20.74 -4.52
N SER A 38 -12.94 -20.68 -3.20
CA SER A 38 -12.72 -19.43 -2.47
C SER A 38 -11.31 -18.93 -2.77
N LEU A 39 -11.12 -17.62 -2.87
CA LEU A 39 -9.76 -17.03 -3.01
C LEU A 39 -8.79 -17.56 -1.94
N ARG A 40 -9.33 -17.94 -0.77
CA ARG A 40 -8.60 -18.56 0.32
C ARG A 40 -8.09 -19.96 -0.02
N GLU A 41 -8.90 -20.81 -0.64
CA GLU A 41 -8.47 -22.13 -1.12
C GLU A 41 -7.53 -22.05 -2.32
N ILE A 42 -7.75 -21.10 -3.23
CA ILE A 42 -6.82 -20.85 -4.35
C ILE A 42 -5.45 -20.46 -3.79
N ASN A 43 -5.40 -19.51 -2.85
CA ASN A 43 -4.16 -19.10 -2.22
C ASN A 43 -3.51 -20.22 -1.42
N LYS A 44 -4.30 -21.05 -0.72
CA LYS A 44 -3.79 -22.22 0.01
C LYS A 44 -3.15 -23.23 -0.93
N GLN A 45 -3.82 -23.59 -2.02
CA GLN A 45 -3.30 -24.55 -3.01
C GLN A 45 -2.06 -23.99 -3.75
N ILE A 46 -2.02 -22.69 -4.03
CA ILE A 46 -0.83 -22.03 -4.58
C ILE A 46 0.32 -22.09 -3.58
N THR A 47 0.04 -21.86 -2.29
CA THR A 47 1.05 -21.94 -1.22
C THR A 47 1.58 -23.36 -1.06
N GLU A 48 0.70 -24.37 -1.04
CA GLU A 48 1.10 -25.79 -0.98
C GLU A 48 1.91 -26.22 -2.21
N LEU A 49 1.56 -25.74 -3.41
CA LEU A 49 2.32 -26.01 -4.64
C LEU A 49 3.70 -25.34 -4.63
N LEU A 50 3.80 -24.13 -4.09
CA LEU A 50 5.07 -23.44 -3.87
C LEU A 50 5.92 -24.18 -2.81
N GLU A 51 5.31 -24.63 -1.71
CA GLU A 51 5.99 -25.44 -0.69
C GLU A 51 6.54 -26.75 -1.26
N PHE A 52 5.82 -27.40 -2.17
CA PHE A 52 6.29 -28.62 -2.84
C PHE A 52 7.41 -28.36 -3.85
N SER A 53 7.40 -27.24 -4.57
CA SER A 53 8.46 -26.92 -5.55
C SER A 53 9.74 -26.39 -4.89
N ILE A 54 9.66 -25.92 -3.64
CA ILE A 54 10.78 -25.29 -2.89
C ILE A 54 11.51 -26.31 -1.98
N ARG A 55 11.15 -27.60 -2.00
CA ARG A 55 11.89 -28.67 -1.28
C ARG A 55 13.29 -28.96 -1.82
N SER A 56 13.74 -28.30 -2.88
CA SER A 56 15.13 -28.34 -3.33
C SER A 56 15.72 -26.93 -3.21
N GLU A 57 16.60 -26.77 -2.22
CA GLU A 57 17.43 -25.58 -1.96
C GLU A 57 16.70 -24.34 -1.39
N GLY A 58 16.31 -24.49 -0.11
CA GLY A 58 16.39 -23.47 0.94
C GLY A 58 15.83 -22.07 0.64
N VAL A 59 14.57 -21.83 0.99
CA VAL A 59 14.04 -20.49 1.28
C VAL A 59 13.10 -20.53 2.48
N ILE A 60 13.22 -19.47 3.28
CA ILE A 60 12.56 -19.15 4.55
C ILE A 60 11.03 -19.19 4.44
N ASN A 61 10.40 -19.84 5.41
CA ASN A 61 8.96 -19.97 5.55
C ASN A 61 8.39 -18.66 6.14
N LEU A 62 8.12 -17.67 5.28
CA LEU A 62 7.67 -16.31 5.65
C LEU A 62 6.28 -16.23 6.32
N PHE A 63 5.57 -17.36 6.44
CA PHE A 63 4.18 -17.39 6.89
C PHE A 63 3.91 -18.35 8.07
N SER A 64 4.92 -19.07 8.58
CA SER A 64 4.69 -20.11 9.59
C SER A 64 4.78 -19.65 11.04
N ASP A 65 5.45 -18.53 11.32
CA ASP A 65 5.70 -18.07 12.70
C ASP A 65 5.04 -16.71 12.96
N ILE A 66 3.71 -16.72 13.07
CA ILE A 66 2.86 -15.53 13.31
C ILE A 66 2.89 -15.08 14.80
N ASP A 67 3.63 -15.77 15.67
CA ASP A 67 3.64 -15.50 17.12
C ASP A 67 4.81 -14.63 17.61
N ASN A 68 5.70 -14.15 16.73
CA ASN A 68 6.71 -13.15 17.09
C ASN A 68 6.41 -11.83 16.37
N GLU A 69 6.67 -10.69 17.02
CA GLU A 69 6.64 -9.34 16.45
C GLU A 69 7.66 -9.21 15.29
N PHE A 70 7.38 -9.85 14.16
CA PHE A 70 8.17 -9.75 12.95
C PHE A 70 7.76 -8.45 12.26
N SER A 71 8.63 -7.44 12.30
CA SER A 71 8.45 -6.26 11.46
C SER A 71 8.54 -6.70 10.01
N LEU A 72 7.45 -6.55 9.26
CA LEU A 72 7.31 -6.99 7.86
C LEU A 72 8.40 -6.42 6.93
N PHE A 73 9.13 -5.40 7.38
CA PHE A 73 10.19 -4.70 6.64
C PHE A 73 11.48 -4.53 7.46
N ASP A 74 11.87 -5.53 8.26
CA ASP A 74 13.16 -5.49 8.94
C ASP A 74 14.36 -5.46 7.96
N GLU A 75 15.52 -5.02 8.47
CA GLU A 75 16.71 -4.85 7.61
C GLU A 75 17.18 -6.17 7.00
N GLU A 76 17.05 -7.28 7.72
CA GLU A 76 17.45 -8.61 7.23
C GLU A 76 16.58 -9.05 6.05
N PHE A 77 15.25 -8.91 6.16
CA PHE A 77 14.31 -9.20 5.10
C PHE A 77 14.56 -8.31 3.88
N LEU A 78 14.67 -6.99 4.05
CA LEU A 78 14.88 -6.06 2.94
C LEU A 78 16.19 -6.34 2.20
N ASN A 79 17.26 -6.69 2.93
CA ASN A 79 18.53 -7.11 2.35
C ASN A 79 18.39 -8.44 1.60
N SER A 80 17.58 -9.38 2.09
CA SER A 80 17.32 -10.65 1.40
C SER A 80 16.62 -10.42 0.07
N VAL A 81 15.62 -9.53 0.03
CA VAL A 81 14.87 -9.15 -1.18
C VAL A 81 15.79 -8.49 -2.22
N MET A 82 16.64 -7.56 -1.78
CA MET A 82 17.61 -6.90 -2.65
C MET A 82 18.56 -7.90 -3.33
N ASN A 83 18.96 -8.94 -2.60
CA ASN A 83 19.91 -9.97 -3.05
C ASN A 83 19.26 -11.17 -3.77
N MET A 84 17.93 -11.22 -3.90
CA MET A 84 17.24 -12.30 -4.61
C MET A 84 17.79 -12.47 -6.04
N LYS A 85 18.06 -13.72 -6.44
CA LYS A 85 18.53 -14.05 -7.81
C LYS A 85 17.52 -13.59 -8.86
N GLN A 86 16.23 -13.87 -8.62
CA GLN A 86 15.14 -13.49 -9.53
C GLN A 86 14.57 -12.12 -9.15
N LYS A 87 14.97 -11.07 -9.88
CA LYS A 87 14.55 -9.69 -9.59
C LYS A 87 13.06 -9.44 -9.81
N ASN A 88 12.45 -10.04 -10.82
CA ASN A 88 11.01 -9.91 -11.07
C ASN A 88 10.18 -10.49 -9.91
N LEU A 89 10.66 -11.59 -9.29
CA LEU A 89 10.03 -12.18 -8.11
C LEU A 89 10.14 -11.25 -6.90
N ALA A 90 11.31 -10.63 -6.70
CA ALA A 90 11.50 -9.64 -5.65
C ALA A 90 10.55 -8.43 -5.81
N ILE A 91 10.37 -7.94 -7.04
CA ILE A 91 9.46 -6.83 -7.35
C ILE A 91 8.00 -7.22 -7.05
N GLU A 92 7.54 -8.39 -7.51
CA GLU A 92 6.16 -8.83 -7.24
C GLU A 92 5.91 -9.12 -5.76
N LEU A 93 6.90 -9.66 -5.04
CA LEU A 93 6.83 -9.85 -3.59
C LEU A 93 6.67 -8.49 -2.88
N MET A 94 7.58 -7.54 -3.15
CA MET A 94 7.53 -6.21 -2.53
C MET A 94 6.25 -5.44 -2.87
N LYS A 95 5.82 -5.50 -4.12
CA LYS A 95 4.54 -4.94 -4.55
C LYS A 95 3.38 -5.51 -3.74
N LYS A 96 3.33 -6.81 -3.51
CA LYS A 96 2.26 -7.42 -2.71
C LYS A 96 2.31 -6.95 -1.26
N LEU A 97 3.47 -7.05 -0.63
CA LEU A 97 3.68 -6.67 0.77
C LEU A 97 3.34 -5.19 1.02
N ILE A 98 3.88 -4.29 0.21
CA ILE A 98 3.62 -2.86 0.35
C ILE A 98 2.14 -2.53 0.06
N ASN A 99 1.49 -3.19 -0.92
CA ASN A 99 0.05 -2.96 -1.14
C ASN A 99 -0.81 -3.41 0.04
N ASP A 100 -0.46 -4.52 0.68
CA ASP A 100 -1.18 -4.99 1.85
C ASP A 100 -0.92 -4.06 3.06
N GLU A 101 0.31 -3.56 3.21
CA GLU A 101 0.63 -2.54 4.22
C GLU A 101 -0.13 -1.23 3.98
N ILE A 102 -0.14 -0.71 2.75
CA ILE A 102 -0.89 0.51 2.40
C ILE A 102 -2.38 0.34 2.70
N LYS A 103 -2.95 -0.85 2.50
CA LYS A 103 -4.36 -1.14 2.85
C LYS A 103 -4.59 -1.24 4.36
N ALA A 104 -3.63 -1.74 5.11
CA ALA A 104 -3.71 -1.75 6.57
C ALA A 104 -3.62 -0.31 7.08
N TYR A 105 -2.66 0.46 6.60
CA TYR A 105 -2.40 1.84 6.96
C TYR A 105 -3.52 2.80 6.51
N SER A 106 -4.20 2.50 5.40
CA SER A 106 -5.35 3.31 4.97
C SER A 106 -6.49 3.31 5.98
N ARG A 107 -6.57 2.32 6.88
CA ARG A 107 -7.55 2.21 7.99
C ARG A 107 -7.40 3.28 9.05
N THR A 108 -6.22 3.85 9.20
CA THR A 108 -5.95 4.90 10.16
C THR A 108 -5.71 6.22 9.45
N ASN A 109 -5.07 6.22 8.28
CA ASN A 109 -4.63 7.44 7.60
C ASN A 109 -4.77 7.37 6.07
N ILE A 110 -5.87 7.95 5.55
CA ILE A 110 -6.15 7.93 4.11
C ILE A 110 -5.17 8.81 3.34
N VAL A 111 -4.76 9.93 3.93
CA VAL A 111 -3.95 10.95 3.24
C VAL A 111 -2.63 10.38 2.80
N LYS A 112 -1.91 9.78 3.75
CA LYS A 112 -0.63 9.13 3.51
C LYS A 112 -0.79 7.83 2.71
N ALA A 113 -1.85 7.05 2.95
CA ALA A 113 -2.11 5.86 2.13
C ALA A 113 -2.34 6.21 0.64
N GLU A 114 -3.01 7.32 0.35
CA GLU A 114 -3.20 7.82 -1.02
C GLU A 114 -1.88 8.29 -1.64
N GLU A 115 -1.02 8.95 -0.86
CA GLU A 115 0.34 9.34 -1.28
C GLU A 115 1.18 8.09 -1.66
N PHE A 116 1.24 7.10 -0.78
CA PHE A 116 1.96 5.85 -1.02
C PHE A 116 1.38 5.07 -2.20
N SER A 117 0.05 5.00 -2.32
CA SER A 117 -0.63 4.36 -3.46
C SER A 117 -0.23 4.99 -4.79
N LYS A 118 -0.21 6.33 -4.88
CA LYS A 118 0.20 7.06 -6.09
C LYS A 118 1.68 6.83 -6.40
N ARG A 119 2.55 6.81 -5.39
CA ARG A 119 3.98 6.53 -5.59
C ARG A 119 4.21 5.08 -6.05
N MET A 120 3.52 4.11 -5.45
CA MET A 120 3.56 2.70 -5.86
C MET A 120 3.12 2.56 -7.33
N GLN A 121 2.02 3.22 -7.71
CA GLN A 121 1.54 3.21 -9.09
C GLN A 121 2.61 3.72 -10.07
N ARG A 122 3.28 4.84 -9.74
CA ARG A 122 4.37 5.39 -10.57
C ARG A 122 5.55 4.42 -10.72
N ILE A 123 5.97 3.75 -9.64
CA ILE A 123 7.04 2.75 -9.69
C ILE A 123 6.63 1.58 -10.59
N MET A 124 5.41 1.08 -10.42
CA MET A 124 4.89 -0.04 -11.21
C MET A 124 4.64 0.31 -12.67
N ASP A 125 4.28 1.56 -12.97
CA ASP A 125 4.20 2.06 -14.35
C ASP A 125 5.56 2.02 -15.03
N ARG A 126 6.63 2.49 -14.36
CA ARG A 126 7.99 2.39 -14.90
C ARG A 126 8.43 0.94 -15.09
N TYR A 127 8.17 0.08 -14.11
CA TYR A 127 8.46 -1.35 -14.25
C TYR A 127 7.73 -1.97 -15.44
N ARG A 128 6.46 -1.61 -15.67
CA ARG A 128 5.71 -2.06 -16.85
C ARG A 128 6.34 -1.58 -18.17
N GLN A 129 6.75 -0.32 -18.24
CA GLN A 129 7.43 0.21 -19.44
C GLN A 129 8.72 -0.56 -19.72
N ILE A 130 9.54 -0.79 -18.68
CA ILE A 130 10.76 -1.62 -18.78
C ILE A 130 10.41 -3.02 -19.32
N GLN A 131 9.35 -3.67 -18.84
CA GLN A 131 8.96 -4.99 -19.37
C GLN A 131 8.50 -4.95 -20.83
N ILE A 132 7.86 -3.87 -21.28
CA ILE A 132 7.42 -3.70 -22.67
C ILE A 132 8.64 -3.48 -23.57
N ASP A 133 9.50 -2.53 -23.22
CA ASP A 133 10.71 -2.21 -23.98
C ASP A 133 11.62 -3.44 -24.15
N ASN A 134 11.69 -4.28 -23.11
CA ASN A 134 12.47 -5.52 -23.13
C ASN A 134 11.83 -6.65 -23.94
N ALA A 135 10.50 -6.70 -24.08
CA ALA A 135 9.86 -7.70 -24.93
C ALA A 135 10.12 -7.46 -26.44
N GLU A 136 10.53 -6.25 -26.81
CA GLU A 136 10.80 -5.86 -28.18
C GLU A 136 12.26 -6.11 -28.61
N SER A 137 13.17 -6.38 -27.67
CA SER A 137 14.61 -6.53 -27.96
C SER A 137 15.22 -7.80 -27.36
N LEU A 138 15.94 -8.56 -28.18
CA LEU A 138 16.58 -9.86 -27.84
C LEU A 138 18.11 -9.74 -27.64
N ASP A 139 18.65 -8.53 -27.53
CA ASP A 139 20.09 -8.30 -27.46
C ASP A 139 20.67 -8.57 -26.05
N GLU A 140 21.81 -9.25 -25.94
CA GLU A 140 22.47 -9.54 -24.65
C GLU A 140 22.83 -8.28 -23.83
N LEU A 141 23.01 -7.14 -24.51
CA LEU A 141 23.18 -5.85 -23.82
C LEU A 141 21.92 -5.46 -23.06
N VAL A 142 20.73 -5.73 -23.61
CA VAL A 142 19.42 -5.41 -23.03
C VAL A 142 19.17 -6.20 -21.75
N GLU A 143 19.61 -7.46 -21.68
CA GLU A 143 19.49 -8.25 -20.43
C GLU A 143 20.31 -7.67 -19.27
N ARG A 144 21.50 -7.11 -19.54
CA ARG A 144 22.30 -6.42 -18.50
C ARG A 144 21.63 -5.12 -18.05
N TYR A 145 21.15 -4.30 -18.98
CA TYR A 145 20.43 -3.07 -18.66
C TYR A 145 19.16 -3.36 -17.84
N ARG A 146 18.43 -4.42 -18.19
CA ARG A 146 17.24 -4.89 -17.47
C ARG A 146 17.52 -5.24 -16.01
N GLU A 147 18.62 -5.95 -15.71
CA GLU A 147 18.97 -6.26 -14.33
C GLU A 147 19.23 -5.01 -13.50
N GLU A 148 19.93 -4.02 -14.07
CA GLU A 148 20.22 -2.75 -13.40
C GLU A 148 18.95 -1.93 -13.15
N GLU A 149 18.05 -1.85 -14.13
CA GLU A 149 16.78 -1.14 -13.97
C GLU A 149 15.86 -1.82 -12.96
N ASN A 150 15.78 -3.15 -12.98
CA ASN A 150 15.04 -3.91 -11.98
C ASN A 150 15.60 -3.71 -10.57
N LYS A 151 16.92 -3.62 -10.40
CA LYS A 151 17.54 -3.28 -9.11
C LYS A 151 17.09 -1.92 -8.61
N LYS A 152 17.06 -0.89 -9.48
CA LYS A 152 16.56 0.44 -9.12
C LYS A 152 15.09 0.41 -8.68
N ILE A 153 14.25 -0.36 -9.39
CA ILE A 153 12.85 -0.54 -8.98
C ILE A 153 12.76 -1.18 -7.58
N ILE A 154 13.56 -2.21 -7.31
CA ILE A 154 13.61 -2.86 -5.99
C ILE A 154 14.08 -1.88 -4.91
N GLU A 155 15.13 -1.09 -5.17
CA GLU A 155 15.63 -0.07 -4.25
C GLU A 155 14.55 0.97 -3.89
N GLU A 156 13.79 1.43 -4.88
CA GLU A 156 12.68 2.36 -4.65
C GLU A 156 11.55 1.74 -3.83
N LEU A 157 11.23 0.46 -4.06
CA LEU A 157 10.25 -0.27 -3.27
C LEU A 157 10.73 -0.47 -1.82
N ILE A 158 12.01 -0.81 -1.63
CA ILE A 158 12.61 -0.93 -0.30
C ILE A 158 12.62 0.42 0.42
N SER A 159 12.96 1.52 -0.27
CA SER A 159 12.88 2.86 0.31
C SER A 159 11.47 3.18 0.77
N MET A 160 10.47 2.91 -0.06
CA MET A 160 9.07 3.14 0.30
C MET A 160 8.64 2.29 1.50
N ALA A 161 9.03 1.03 1.55
CA ALA A 161 8.74 0.15 2.69
C ALA A 161 9.33 0.69 4.00
N LYS A 162 10.59 1.16 3.97
CA LYS A 162 11.24 1.80 5.12
C LYS A 162 10.53 3.09 5.54
N GLU A 163 10.11 3.90 4.58
CA GLU A 163 9.36 5.12 4.85
C GLU A 163 8.02 4.80 5.55
N ILE A 164 7.24 3.84 5.02
CA ILE A 164 5.98 3.40 5.64
C ILE A 164 6.21 2.94 7.08
N ALA A 165 7.21 2.08 7.32
CA ALA A 165 7.54 1.59 8.65
C ALA A 165 7.99 2.73 9.61
N SER A 166 8.56 3.81 9.09
CA SER A 166 9.01 4.95 9.90
C SER A 166 7.89 5.93 10.26
N GLU A 167 6.80 6.00 9.49
CA GLU A 167 5.67 6.90 9.81
C GLU A 167 4.99 6.50 11.13
N ASP A 168 4.97 5.20 11.46
CA ASP A 168 4.47 4.70 12.74
C ASP A 168 5.32 5.17 13.93
N GLN A 169 6.63 5.27 13.73
CA GLN A 169 7.55 5.79 14.75
C GLN A 169 7.41 7.31 14.90
N LEU A 170 7.18 8.03 13.80
CA LEU A 170 7.00 9.48 13.80
C LEU A 170 5.82 9.91 14.67
N GLY A 171 4.71 9.16 14.64
CA GLY A 171 3.57 9.38 15.54
C GLY A 171 3.96 9.31 17.02
N LYS A 172 4.73 8.29 17.39
CA LYS A 172 5.23 8.10 18.76
C LYS A 172 6.17 9.22 19.19
N ASP A 173 7.07 9.63 18.29
CA ASP A 173 8.05 10.68 18.56
C ASP A 173 7.40 12.06 18.76
N LEU A 174 6.31 12.33 18.03
CA LEU A 174 5.49 13.55 18.21
C LEU A 174 4.52 13.45 19.40
N GLY A 175 4.41 12.28 20.04
CA GLY A 175 3.45 12.00 21.09
C GLY A 175 2.00 12.17 20.63
N LEU A 176 1.72 11.85 19.37
CA LEU A 176 0.38 11.86 18.78
C LEU A 176 -0.21 10.46 18.79
N THR A 177 -1.51 10.37 19.07
CA THR A 177 -2.29 9.16 18.80
C THR A 177 -2.45 8.96 17.28
N GLU A 178 -2.77 7.74 16.84
CA GLU A 178 -3.00 7.45 15.41
C GLU A 178 -4.05 8.39 14.78
N GLU A 179 -5.10 8.71 15.54
CA GLU A 179 -6.16 9.63 15.12
C GLU A 179 -5.61 11.05 14.91
N GLU A 180 -4.90 11.59 15.89
CA GLU A 180 -4.30 12.93 15.81
C GLU A 180 -3.24 13.02 14.71
N LEU A 181 -2.46 11.95 14.53
CA LEU A 181 -1.45 11.84 13.49
C LEU A 181 -2.10 11.91 12.10
N SER A 182 -3.23 11.23 11.91
CA SER A 182 -3.98 11.29 10.65
C SER A 182 -4.44 12.72 10.30
N PHE A 183 -4.91 13.48 11.30
CA PHE A 183 -5.29 14.87 11.13
C PHE A 183 -4.09 15.80 10.93
N TYR A 184 -2.97 15.52 11.60
CA TYR A 184 -1.72 16.21 11.36
C TYR A 184 -1.30 16.11 9.88
N TYR A 185 -1.33 14.92 9.29
CA TYR A 185 -1.03 14.76 7.86
C TYR A 185 -2.09 15.43 6.96
N ALA A 186 -3.37 15.34 7.30
CA ALA A 186 -4.44 16.02 6.55
C ALA A 186 -4.25 17.54 6.51
N LEU A 187 -3.78 18.13 7.60
CA LEU A 187 -3.49 19.56 7.73
C LEU A 187 -2.16 19.92 7.06
N ALA A 188 -1.18 19.03 7.03
CA ALA A 188 0.13 19.27 6.42
C ALA A 188 0.17 18.97 4.90
N MET A 189 -0.90 18.42 4.33
CA MET A 189 -0.95 17.99 2.92
C MET A 189 -0.92 19.13 1.90
N PRO A 190 -1.65 20.26 2.07
CA PRO A 190 -1.62 21.33 1.09
C PRO A 190 -0.20 21.90 0.90
N GLU A 191 0.13 22.28 -0.33
CA GLU A 191 1.49 22.71 -0.66
C GLU A 191 1.91 23.94 0.14
N ASN A 192 3.17 23.97 0.59
CA ASN A 192 3.81 25.05 1.33
C ASN A 192 3.36 25.25 2.80
N ILE A 193 2.46 24.43 3.36
CA ILE A 193 2.05 24.58 4.77
C ILE A 193 3.23 24.42 5.74
N LYS A 194 4.16 23.51 5.44
CA LYS A 194 5.39 23.30 6.22
C LYS A 194 6.34 24.51 6.21
N ASP A 195 6.16 25.45 5.28
CA ASP A 195 6.96 26.68 5.22
C ASP A 195 6.36 27.80 6.11
N PHE A 196 5.09 27.67 6.48
CA PHE A 196 4.37 28.65 7.30
C PHE A 196 4.19 28.25 8.77
N TYR A 197 4.30 26.96 9.08
CA TYR A 197 4.08 26.43 10.43
C TYR A 197 5.27 25.65 10.94
N SER A 198 5.55 25.82 12.24
CA SER A 198 6.39 24.88 12.97
C SER A 198 5.66 23.56 13.23
N ASN A 199 6.40 22.47 13.37
CA ASN A 199 5.82 21.16 13.71
C ASN A 199 4.97 21.24 15.00
N ASP A 200 5.41 22.01 16.01
CA ASP A 200 4.70 22.14 17.29
C ASP A 200 3.32 22.82 17.14
N GLU A 201 3.20 23.80 16.24
CA GLU A 201 1.93 24.46 15.94
C GLU A 201 0.96 23.53 15.21
N LEU A 202 1.45 22.74 14.26
CA LEU A 202 0.63 21.74 13.54
C LEU A 202 0.20 20.60 14.47
N VAL A 203 1.09 20.14 15.36
CA VAL A 203 0.77 19.15 16.39
C VAL A 203 -0.33 19.68 17.32
N SER A 204 -0.20 20.93 17.78
CA SER A 204 -1.21 21.57 18.63
C SER A 204 -2.56 21.71 17.93
N LEU A 205 -2.55 22.13 16.65
CA LEU A 205 -3.74 22.23 15.82
C LEU A 205 -4.40 20.85 15.61
N ALA A 206 -3.61 19.80 15.35
CA ALA A 206 -4.11 18.45 15.14
C ALA A 206 -4.76 17.86 16.41
N ARG A 207 -4.15 18.07 17.58
CA ARG A 207 -4.73 17.69 18.88
C ARG A 207 -6.04 18.41 19.14
N GLU A 208 -6.05 19.74 19.05
CA GLU A 208 -7.26 20.53 19.29
C GLU A 208 -8.37 20.19 18.29
N LEU A 209 -8.02 19.91 17.03
CA LEU A 209 -8.97 19.44 16.03
C LEU A 209 -9.58 18.10 16.45
N THR A 210 -8.75 17.15 16.85
CA THR A 210 -9.22 15.82 17.26
C THR A 210 -10.16 15.89 18.46
N ASP A 211 -9.85 16.73 19.45
CA ASP A 211 -10.69 16.95 20.63
C ASP A 211 -12.04 17.58 20.28
N GLU A 212 -12.05 18.62 19.45
CA GLU A 212 -13.28 19.28 18.97
C GLU A 212 -14.15 18.34 18.13
N LEU A 213 -13.54 17.45 17.36
CA LEU A 213 -14.24 16.43 16.57
C LEU A 213 -14.88 15.38 17.48
N LYS A 214 -14.15 14.85 18.47
CA LYS A 214 -14.68 13.92 19.49
C LYS A 214 -15.84 14.53 20.27
N ALA A 215 -15.73 15.81 20.66
CA ALA A 215 -16.80 16.50 21.38
C ALA A 215 -18.08 16.67 20.54
N ASN A 216 -17.95 16.77 19.21
CA ASN A 216 -19.08 16.91 18.28
C ASN A 216 -19.50 15.58 17.61
N GLU A 217 -18.93 14.45 18.01
CA GLU A 217 -19.13 13.12 17.42
C GLU A 217 -20.59 12.62 17.55
N SER A 218 -21.30 13.03 18.60
CA SER A 218 -22.71 12.66 18.86
C SER A 218 -23.74 13.18 17.84
N ILE A 219 -23.29 13.97 16.86
CA ILE A 219 -24.14 14.56 15.82
C ILE A 219 -24.07 13.62 14.62
N ASP A 220 -25.21 13.18 14.05
CA ASP A 220 -25.32 12.37 12.80
C ASP A 220 -24.75 13.11 11.57
N TRP A 221 -23.48 13.50 11.63
CA TRP A 221 -22.87 14.38 10.66
C TRP A 221 -22.56 13.64 9.37
N GLN A 222 -22.38 12.31 9.43
CA GLN A 222 -22.18 11.48 8.25
C GLN A 222 -23.45 11.43 7.36
N TYR A 223 -24.64 11.42 7.96
CA TYR A 223 -25.92 11.21 7.27
C TYR A 223 -26.73 12.48 7.00
N LYS A 224 -26.54 13.56 7.78
CA LYS A 224 -27.33 14.80 7.66
C LYS A 224 -26.48 15.97 7.16
N GLU A 225 -26.99 16.66 6.14
CA GLU A 225 -26.34 17.86 5.58
C GLU A 225 -26.12 18.96 6.64
N SER A 226 -27.04 19.10 7.59
CA SER A 226 -26.93 20.01 8.74
C SER A 226 -25.74 19.67 9.66
N GLY A 227 -25.48 18.38 9.87
CA GLY A 227 -24.33 17.91 10.64
C GLY A 227 -23.01 18.15 9.88
N ARG A 228 -22.96 17.86 8.57
CA ARG A 228 -21.80 18.20 7.71
C ARG A 228 -21.49 19.69 7.71
N ALA A 229 -22.52 20.54 7.62
CA ALA A 229 -22.36 22.00 7.65
C ALA A 229 -21.83 22.49 9.00
N ARG A 230 -22.29 21.90 10.11
CA ARG A 230 -21.77 22.20 11.44
C ARG A 230 -20.31 21.78 11.58
N MET A 231 -19.95 20.60 11.10
CA MET A 231 -18.57 20.10 11.11
C MET A 231 -17.63 21.03 10.34
N ARG A 232 -18.01 21.42 9.11
CA ARG A 232 -17.29 22.43 8.32
C ARG A 232 -17.07 23.74 9.07
N THR A 233 -18.07 24.16 9.84
CA THR A 233 -17.99 25.41 10.61
C THR A 233 -17.00 25.32 11.76
N VAL A 234 -16.95 24.17 12.45
CA VAL A 234 -15.98 23.88 13.53
C VAL A 234 -14.56 23.87 12.96
N VAL A 235 -14.31 23.06 11.93
CA VAL A 235 -13.00 22.98 11.26
C VAL A 235 -12.55 24.36 10.76
N LYS A 236 -13.43 25.11 10.08
CA LYS A 236 -13.11 26.45 9.57
C LYS A 236 -12.82 27.46 10.69
N ARG A 237 -13.49 27.37 11.83
CA ARG A 237 -13.22 28.22 13.00
C ARG A 237 -11.84 27.92 13.57
N LEU A 238 -11.49 26.65 13.67
CA LEU A 238 -10.20 26.21 14.18
C LEU A 238 -9.05 26.63 13.25
N LEU A 239 -9.17 26.39 11.94
CA LEU A 239 -8.19 26.85 10.96
C LEU A 239 -7.97 28.38 11.03
N ARG A 240 -9.03 29.16 11.28
CA ARG A 240 -8.91 30.61 11.48
C ARG A 240 -8.19 30.99 12.77
N LYS A 241 -8.42 30.26 13.87
CA LYS A 241 -7.74 30.48 15.16
C LYS A 241 -6.22 30.34 15.02
N TYR A 242 -5.79 29.36 14.25
CA TYR A 242 -4.37 29.09 13.96
C TYR A 242 -3.81 29.89 12.79
N LYS A 243 -4.57 30.84 12.21
CA LYS A 243 -4.15 31.69 11.08
C LYS A 243 -3.79 30.92 9.81
N TYR A 244 -4.49 29.81 9.54
CA TYR A 244 -4.27 28.96 8.36
C TYR A 244 -4.37 29.75 7.04
N PRO A 245 -3.44 29.56 6.07
CA PRO A 245 -3.40 30.33 4.84
C PRO A 245 -4.72 30.25 4.08
N PRO A 246 -5.38 31.38 3.77
CA PRO A 246 -6.74 31.39 3.23
C PRO A 246 -6.88 30.71 1.86
N LYS A 247 -5.77 30.61 1.09
CA LYS A 247 -5.74 29.88 -0.19
C LYS A 247 -5.89 28.37 0.02
N GLU A 248 -5.20 27.83 1.03
CA GLU A 248 -5.13 26.40 1.32
C GLU A 248 -6.28 25.90 2.22
N VAL A 249 -7.01 26.80 2.89
CA VAL A 249 -8.13 26.45 3.81
C VAL A 249 -9.16 25.54 3.13
N LYS A 250 -9.50 25.78 1.86
CA LYS A 250 -10.55 25.02 1.18
C LYS A 250 -10.12 23.56 0.95
N GLU A 251 -8.86 23.36 0.56
CA GLU A 251 -8.29 22.05 0.31
C GLU A 251 -8.09 21.28 1.62
N ALA A 252 -7.45 21.91 2.61
CA ALA A 252 -7.28 21.34 3.95
C ALA A 252 -8.62 20.89 4.55
N MET A 253 -9.65 21.72 4.42
CA MET A 253 -10.98 21.39 4.92
C MET A 253 -11.58 20.16 4.23
N ASN A 254 -11.41 20.02 2.91
CA ASN A 254 -11.91 18.84 2.19
C ASN A 254 -11.19 17.55 2.62
N ILE A 255 -9.87 17.63 2.80
CA ILE A 255 -9.04 16.49 3.21
C ILE A 255 -9.38 16.07 4.65
N VAL A 256 -9.48 17.04 5.57
CA VAL A 256 -9.89 16.79 6.96
C VAL A 256 -11.27 16.15 7.03
N LEU A 257 -12.24 16.63 6.23
CA LEU A 257 -13.58 16.02 6.20
C LEU A 257 -13.55 14.59 5.66
N LYS A 258 -12.79 14.33 4.59
CA LYS A 258 -12.61 12.97 4.04
C LYS A 258 -12.02 12.03 5.11
N GLN A 259 -11.04 12.50 5.87
CA GLN A 259 -10.44 11.76 6.98
C GLN A 259 -11.46 11.51 8.11
N CYS A 260 -12.30 12.50 8.44
CA CYS A 260 -13.39 12.32 9.40
C CYS A 260 -14.41 11.27 8.94
N GLU A 261 -14.77 11.26 7.64
CA GLU A 261 -15.85 10.40 7.12
C GLU A 261 -15.46 8.94 7.28
N TYR A 262 -14.20 8.67 6.97
CA TYR A 262 -13.60 7.37 7.10
C TYR A 262 -13.43 6.90 8.55
N TRP A 263 -13.05 7.82 9.44
CA TRP A 263 -12.99 7.53 10.87
C TRP A 263 -14.36 7.12 11.44
N ALA A 264 -15.44 7.78 11.01
CA ALA A 264 -16.80 7.43 11.39
C ALA A 264 -17.24 6.07 10.81
N GLU A 265 -16.91 5.78 9.55
CA GLU A 265 -17.21 4.50 8.89
C GLU A 265 -16.49 3.33 9.57
N ASN A 266 -15.20 3.45 9.84
CA ASN A 266 -14.43 2.40 10.49
C ASN A 266 -14.90 2.14 11.92
N ARG A 267 -15.36 3.15 12.67
CA ARG A 267 -15.95 2.93 14.01
C ARG A 267 -17.30 2.23 13.95
N ALA A 268 -18.11 2.48 12.92
CA ALA A 268 -19.42 1.85 12.76
C ALA A 268 -19.32 0.35 12.43
N GLU A 269 -18.22 -0.12 11.85
CA GLU A 269 -17.99 -1.57 11.60
C GLU A 269 -17.71 -2.39 12.88
N PHE A 270 -17.42 -1.74 14.01
CA PHE A 270 -17.15 -2.41 15.30
C PHE A 270 -18.34 -2.39 16.28
N TYR A 271 -19.52 -1.90 15.87
CA TYR A 271 -20.77 -1.90 16.65
C TYR A 271 -21.90 -2.62 15.90
#